data_AF-D9QIP4-F1
#
_entry.id   AF-D9QIP4-F1
#
_cell.length_a   1.000
_cell.length_b   1.000
_cell.length_c   1.000
_cell.angle_alpha   90.00
_cell.angle_beta   90.00
_cell.angle_gamma   90.00
#
_symmetry.space_group_name_H-M   'P 1'
#
loop_
_entity.id
_entity.type
_entity.pdbx_description
1 polymer ?
#
loop_
_entity_poly.entity_id
_entity_poly.type
_entity_poly.pdbx_seq_one_letter_code
_entity_poly.pdbx_strand_id
1 'polypeptide(L)'
;MKDILRILIAPLVWLASFSAVYGLHGLICGHGIDGTVFGVIPVPRLLLVGAYGLAIVVQLGLVWALHSSRFGSPSPFVRFVSRATAWVGLVSAVWALLPTVTTTYCL
;
A
#
# COMPACT_ATOMS: atom_id res chain seq x y z
N MET A 1 -2.94 -2.98 -25.44
CA MET A 1 -2.11 -3.33 -24.25
C MET A 1 -2.24 -2.35 -23.09
N LYS A 2 -2.29 -1.02 -23.32
CA LYS A 2 -2.43 -0.03 -22.22
C LYS A 2 -3.68 -0.21 -21.34
N ASP A 3 -4.79 -0.68 -21.91
CA ASP A 3 -6.03 -0.86 -21.14
C ASP A 3 -5.96 -2.02 -20.14
N ILE A 4 -5.30 -3.13 -20.49
CA ILE A 4 -5.04 -4.23 -19.55
C ILE A 4 -4.18 -3.72 -18.38
N LEU A 5 -3.12 -2.97 -18.68
CA LEU A 5 -2.28 -2.37 -17.64
C LEU A 5 -3.07 -1.42 -16.73
N ARG A 6 -3.97 -0.59 -17.29
CA ARG A 6 -4.83 0.30 -16.49
C ARG A 6 -5.77 -0.43 -15.53
N ILE A 7 -6.25 -1.61 -15.93
CA ILE A 7 -7.12 -2.44 -15.09
C ILE A 7 -6.29 -3.11 -13.98
N LEU A 8 -5.10 -3.61 -14.32
CA LEU A 8 -4.26 -4.41 -13.42
C LEU A 8 -3.32 -3.60 -12.53
N ILE A 9 -3.03 -2.33 -12.84
CA ILE A 9 -2.03 -1.56 -12.09
C ILE A 9 -2.40 -1.38 -10.62
N ALA A 10 -3.67 -1.09 -10.33
CA ALA A 10 -4.15 -0.93 -8.96
C ALA A 10 -3.99 -2.20 -8.11
N PRO A 11 -4.51 -3.38 -8.51
CA PRO A 11 -4.35 -4.59 -7.71
C PRO A 11 -2.89 -5.05 -7.62
N LEU A 12 -2.07 -4.83 -8.66
CA LEU A 12 -0.64 -5.17 -8.63
C LEU A 12 0.14 -4.29 -7.65
N VAL A 13 -0.12 -2.98 -7.63
CA VAL A 13 0.54 -2.07 -6.69
C VAL A 13 0.07 -2.32 -5.26
N TRP A 14 -1.20 -2.67 -5.07
CA TRP A 14 -1.68 -3.16 -3.79
C TRP A 14 -0.95 -4.41 -3.33
N LEU A 15 -0.84 -5.43 -4.18
CA LEU A 15 -0.15 -6.67 -3.86
C LEU A 15 1.33 -6.40 -3.52
N ALA A 16 2.02 -5.58 -4.32
CA ALA A 16 3.40 -5.21 -4.07
C ALA A 16 3.56 -4.48 -2.72
N SER A 17 2.67 -3.54 -2.41
CA SER A 17 2.68 -2.81 -1.13
C SER A 17 2.43 -3.75 0.05
N PHE A 18 1.45 -4.65 -0.10
CA PHE A 18 1.13 -5.65 0.92
C PHE A 18 2.32 -6.55 1.22
N SER A 19 2.91 -7.14 0.17
CA SER A 19 4.10 -7.98 0.29
C SER A 19 5.29 -7.23 0.90
N ALA A 20 5.52 -5.98 0.52
CA ALA A 20 6.61 -5.18 1.06
C ALA A 20 6.44 -4.89 2.56
N VAL A 21 5.25 -4.49 3.01
CA VAL A 21 5.00 -4.16 4.43
C VAL A 21 5.05 -5.41 5.31
N TYR A 22 4.43 -6.51 4.88
CA TYR A 22 4.49 -7.76 5.64
C TYR A 22 5.88 -8.41 5.57
N GLY A 23 6.59 -8.27 4.46
CA GLY A 23 7.99 -8.68 4.34
C GLY A 23 8.89 -7.90 5.31
N LEU A 24 8.71 -6.58 5.40
CA LEU A 24 9.39 -5.72 6.38
C LEU A 24 9.09 -6.16 7.81
N HIS A 25 7.83 -6.43 8.13
CA HIS A 25 7.44 -6.97 9.45
C HIS A 25 8.17 -8.29 9.75
N GLY A 26 8.22 -9.21 8.78
CA GLY A 26 8.97 -10.46 8.92
C GLY A 26 10.47 -10.26 9.15
N LEU A 27 11.09 -9.31 8.44
CA LEU A 27 12.51 -8.97 8.62
C LEU A 27 12.78 -8.38 10.01
N ILE A 28 11.90 -7.51 10.51
CA ILE A 28 12.01 -6.92 11.84
C ILE A 28 12.01 -8.02 12.91
N CYS A 29 11.02 -8.92 12.87
CA CYS A 29 10.92 -10.00 13.85
C CYS A 29 12.02 -11.06 13.68
N GLY A 30 12.37 -11.40 12.44
CA GLY A 30 13.33 -12.46 12.14
C GLY A 30 14.79 -12.09 12.44
N HIS A 31 15.14 -10.80 12.38
CA HIS A 31 16.49 -10.31 12.63
C HIS A 31 16.66 -9.56 13.96
N GLY A 32 15.60 -9.43 14.78
CA GLY A 32 15.67 -8.69 16.03
C GLY A 32 16.03 -7.22 15.81
N ILE A 33 15.42 -6.59 14.81
CA ILE A 33 15.66 -5.16 14.54
C ILE A 33 15.02 -4.38 15.69
N ASP A 34 15.84 -3.91 16.62
CA ASP A 34 15.36 -3.22 17.82
C ASP A 34 16.09 -1.88 18.02
N GLY A 35 15.63 -1.12 19.01
CA GLY A 35 16.20 0.18 19.38
C GLY A 35 15.19 1.33 19.33
N THR A 36 15.67 2.53 19.63
CA THR A 36 14.84 3.74 19.67
C THR A 36 15.46 4.89 18.88
N VAL A 37 14.62 5.63 18.17
CA VAL A 37 14.97 6.89 17.52
C VAL A 37 14.66 8.02 18.50
N PHE A 38 15.60 8.96 18.65
CA PHE A 38 15.53 10.06 19.62
C PHE A 38 15.32 9.62 21.08
N GLY A 39 15.60 8.35 21.41
CA GLY A 39 15.40 7.79 22.75
C GLY A 39 13.94 7.52 23.12
N VAL A 40 12.97 7.77 22.23
CA VAL A 40 11.53 7.70 22.54
C VAL A 40 10.71 6.84 21.58
N ILE A 41 11.07 6.77 20.30
CA ILE A 41 10.25 6.07 19.29
C ILE A 41 10.90 4.72 18.95
N PRO A 42 10.23 3.58 19.17
CA PRO A 42 10.76 2.28 18.75
C PRO A 42 11.00 2.25 17.24
N VAL A 43 12.22 1.86 16.83
CA VAL A 43 12.62 1.77 15.42
C VAL A 43 11.65 0.89 14.60
N PRO A 44 11.25 -0.32 15.06
CA PRO A 44 10.26 -1.14 14.37
C PRO A 44 8.95 -0.41 14.09
N ARG A 45 8.44 0.30 15.09
CA ARG A 45 7.17 0.99 14.98
C ARG A 45 7.25 2.14 13.99
N LEU A 46 8.35 2.89 14.00
CA LEU A 46 8.60 3.95 13.03
C LEU A 46 8.63 3.41 11.60
N LEU A 47 9.34 2.30 11.38
CA LEU A 47 9.45 1.66 10.06
C LEU A 47 8.09 1.16 9.55
N LEU A 48 7.32 0.47 10.40
CA LEU A 48 6.00 -0.07 10.02
C LEU A 48 4.98 1.04 9.78
N VAL A 49 4.93 2.07 10.63
CA VAL A 49 4.06 3.24 10.42
C VAL A 49 4.45 4.00 9.16
N GLY A 50 5.75 4.19 8.91
CA GLY A 50 6.26 4.82 7.69
C GLY A 50 5.88 4.02 6.44
N ALA A 51 6.07 2.71 6.45
CA ALA A 51 5.71 1.83 5.34
C ALA A 51 4.19 1.77 5.09
N TYR A 52 3.39 1.73 6.16
CA TYR A 52 1.93 1.83 6.09
C TYR A 52 1.48 3.14 5.45
N GLY A 53 1.99 4.28 5.92
CA GLY A 53 1.69 5.59 5.36
C GLY A 53 2.10 5.72 3.90
N LEU A 54 3.30 5.24 3.55
CA LEU A 54 3.78 5.24 2.17
C LEU A 54 2.88 4.41 1.25
N ALA A 55 2.46 3.22 1.69
CA ALA A 55 1.54 2.37 0.92
C ALA A 55 0.22 3.09 0.64
N ILE A 56 -0.36 3.77 1.64
CA ILE A 56 -1.59 4.55 1.46
C ILE A 56 -1.38 5.71 0.48
N VAL A 57 -0.29 6.46 0.61
CA VAL A 57 0.02 7.59 -0.29
C VAL A 57 0.17 7.12 -1.74
N VAL A 58 0.83 5.98 -1.97
CA VAL A 58 0.96 5.40 -3.31
C VAL A 58 -0.42 5.02 -3.88
N GLN A 59 -1.30 4.43 -3.08
CA GLN A 59 -2.66 4.09 -3.52
C GLN A 59 -3.51 5.33 -3.82
N LEU A 60 -3.42 6.36 -2.98
CA LEU A 60 -4.09 7.65 -3.23
C LEU A 60 -3.60 8.27 -4.53
N GLY A 61 -2.29 8.22 -4.79
CA GLY A 61 -1.69 8.66 -6.06
C GLY A 61 -2.25 7.91 -7.27
N LEU A 62 -2.44 6.58 -7.17
CA LEU A 62 -3.05 5.78 -8.22
C LEU A 62 -4.52 6.12 -8.45
N VAL A 63 -5.31 6.25 -7.38
CA VAL A 63 -6.72 6.69 -7.48
C VAL A 63 -6.79 8.03 -8.19
N TRP A 64 -5.98 9.01 -7.77
CA TRP A 64 -5.93 10.33 -8.40
C TRP A 64 -5.52 10.26 -9.87
N ALA A 65 -4.45 9.53 -10.20
CA ALA A 65 -3.98 9.36 -11.57
C ALA A 65 -5.04 8.76 -12.49
N LEU A 66 -5.76 7.72 -12.05
CA LEU A 66 -6.81 7.06 -12.84
C LEU A 66 -8.11 7.87 -12.97
N HIS A 67 -8.28 8.91 -12.16
CA HIS A 67 -9.35 9.90 -12.32
C HIS A 67 -8.96 11.04 -13.29
N SER A 68 -7.66 11.27 -13.52
CA SER A 68 -7.17 12.29 -14.44
C SER A 68 -7.46 11.98 -15.91
N SER A 69 -7.72 13.02 -16.70
CA SER A 69 -7.93 12.94 -18.16
C SER A 69 -6.71 12.40 -18.90
N ARG A 70 -5.50 12.56 -18.33
CA ARG A 70 -4.23 12.11 -18.94
C ARG A 70 -4.08 10.59 -18.97
N PHE A 71 -4.54 9.90 -17.92
CA PHE A 71 -4.33 8.44 -17.75
C PHE A 71 -5.61 7.61 -17.94
N GLY A 72 -6.78 8.26 -17.96
CA GLY A 72 -8.06 7.61 -18.24
C GLY A 72 -8.12 6.93 -19.60
N SER A 73 -8.87 5.82 -19.68
CA SER A 73 -9.21 5.18 -20.96
C SER A 73 -10.45 5.85 -21.57
N PRO A 74 -10.52 6.03 -22.90
CA PRO A 74 -11.73 6.49 -23.58
C PRO A 74 -12.86 5.45 -23.49
N SER A 75 -12.54 4.17 -23.26
CA SER A 75 -13.54 3.12 -23.05
C SER A 75 -14.23 3.29 -21.68
N PRO A 76 -15.58 3.43 -21.64
CA PRO A 76 -16.33 3.57 -20.40
C PRO A 76 -16.14 2.38 -19.46
N PHE A 77 -16.07 1.16 -20.00
CA PHE A 77 -15.87 -0.07 -19.24
C PHE A 77 -14.49 -0.09 -18.57
N VAL A 78 -13.42 0.15 -19.33
CA VAL A 78 -12.05 0.17 -18.78
C VAL A 78 -11.90 1.25 -17.72
N ARG A 79 -12.52 2.42 -17.93
CA ARG A 79 -12.52 3.52 -16.95
C ARG A 79 -13.25 3.14 -15.66
N PHE A 80 -14.39 2.46 -15.75
CA PHE A 80 -15.11 1.97 -14.58
C PHE A 80 -14.28 0.94 -13.81
N VAL A 81 -13.80 -0.11 -14.50
CA VAL A 81 -13.05 -1.19 -13.86
C VAL A 81 -11.76 -0.68 -13.22
N SER A 82 -10.97 0.14 -13.92
CA SER A 82 -9.72 0.71 -13.36
C SER A 82 -9.95 1.57 -12.12
N ARG A 83 -11.02 2.38 -12.08
CA ARG A 83 -11.36 3.19 -10.90
C ARG A 83 -11.88 2.33 -9.75
N ALA A 84 -12.72 1.34 -10.05
CA ALA A 84 -13.22 0.41 -9.05
C ALA A 84 -12.05 -0.36 -8.40
N THR A 85 -11.13 -0.92 -9.20
CA THR A 85 -9.98 -1.65 -8.68
C THR A 85 -9.01 -0.75 -7.91
N ALA A 86 -8.87 0.53 -8.28
CA ALA A 86 -8.10 1.52 -7.52
C ALA A 86 -8.67 1.77 -6.11
N TRP A 87 -9.99 1.97 -6.00
CA TRP A 87 -10.65 2.14 -4.70
C TRP A 87 -10.56 0.87 -3.85
N VAL A 88 -10.78 -0.30 -4.46
CA VAL A 88 -10.59 -1.59 -3.78
C VAL A 88 -9.16 -1.72 -3.26
N GLY A 89 -8.15 -1.38 -4.07
CA GLY A 89 -6.75 -1.40 -3.64
C GLY A 89 -6.47 -0.47 -2.46
N LEU A 90 -7.02 0.75 -2.46
CA LEU A 90 -6.88 1.69 -1.35
C LEU A 90 -7.54 1.17 -0.06
N VAL A 91 -8.80 0.74 -0.14
CA VAL A 91 -9.53 0.21 1.04
C VAL A 91 -8.82 -1.02 1.59
N SER A 92 -8.40 -1.94 0.72
CA SER A 92 -7.64 -3.13 1.11
C SER A 92 -6.29 -2.77 1.72
N ALA A 93 -5.58 -1.74 1.23
CA ALA A 93 -4.33 -1.29 1.85
C ALA A 93 -4.57 -0.76 3.27
N VAL A 94 -5.58 0.09 3.46
CA VAL A 94 -5.92 0.66 4.77
C VAL A 94 -6.27 -0.44 5.76
N TRP A 95 -7.13 -1.39 5.36
CA TRP A 95 -7.64 -2.42 6.25
C TRP A 95 -6.65 -3.55 6.50
N ALA A 96 -6.07 -4.13 5.44
CA ALA A 96 -5.22 -5.32 5.57
C ALA A 96 -3.87 -5.01 6.22
N LEU A 97 -3.37 -3.77 6.11
CA LEU A 97 -2.12 -3.37 6.74
C LEU A 97 -2.32 -2.76 8.15
N LEU A 98 -3.56 -2.47 8.57
CA LEU A 98 -3.86 -1.89 9.88
C LEU A 98 -3.24 -2.68 11.05
N PRO A 99 -3.29 -4.03 11.07
CA PRO A 99 -2.70 -4.80 12.18
C PRO A 99 -1.21 -4.51 12.37
N THR A 100 -0.46 -4.26 11.30
CA THR A 100 0.99 -4.00 11.37
C THR A 100 1.36 -2.76 12.19
N VAL A 101 0.42 -1.84 12.44
CA VAL A 101 0.65 -0.62 13.22
C VAL A 101 -0.14 -0.56 14.52
N THR A 102 -1.21 -1.35 14.68
CA THR A 102 -2.09 -1.32 15.85
C THR A 102 -1.88 -2.46 16.83
N THR A 103 -1.39 -3.62 16.38
CA THR A 103 -1.16 -4.77 17.27
C THR A 103 0.28 -4.80 17.77
N THR A 104 0.52 -5.63 18.79
CA THR A 104 1.90 -6.02 19.15
C THR A 104 2.54 -6.72 17.96
N TYR A 105 3.78 -6.35 17.65
CA TYR A 105 4.61 -6.97 16.62
C TYR A 105 5.65 -7.86 17.31
N CYS A 106 5.90 -9.05 16.75
CA CYS A 106 6.89 -10.03 17.23
C CYS A 106 6.63 -10.56 18.65
N LEU A 107 5.56 -11.38 18.81
CA LEU A 107 5.30 -12.14 20.05
C LEU A 107 6.23 -13.35 20.18
#